data_AF-A0A1Z9B7W0-F1
#
_entry.id   AF-A0A1Z9B7W0-F1
#
_cell.length_a   1.000
_cell.length_b   1.000
_cell.length_c   1.000
_cell.angle_alpha   90.00
_cell.angle_beta   90.00
_cell.angle_gamma   90.00
#
_symmetry.space_group_name_H-M   'P 1'
#
loop_
_entity.id
_entity.type
_entity.pdbx_description
1 polymer ?
#
loop_
_entity_poly.entity_id
_entity_poly.type
_entity_poly.pdbx_seq_one_letter_code
_entity_poly.pdbx_strand_id
1 'polypeptide(L)'
;MSEEKTTAVEETVSEAPATETNQDSSNDGLIAESKKYRKRAQDAEARLMEYQKKFQQAEEDKLKKKEEFKTLYEQASSKLDGLSANAEKWTKYEETKRASLLENHPEDERESLSKLDLETLEYVTSKINNIKPNAPEVVGTAKRNAPTKPVDWSDKGSLKQNWGNIIDQYKQKPKKRA
;
A
#
# COMPACT_ATOMS: atom_id res chain seq x y z
N MET A 1 -32.55 -26.66 66.90
CA MET A 1 -32.58 -25.87 65.67
C MET A 1 -33.25 -26.74 64.60
N SER A 2 -34.58 -26.90 64.70
CA SER A 2 -35.58 -26.10 63.97
C SER A 2 -35.67 -26.62 62.51
N GLU A 3 -36.71 -27.40 62.16
CA GLU A 3 -38.03 -26.92 61.69
C GLU A 3 -37.85 -26.11 60.39
N GLU A 4 -38.44 -26.40 59.22
CA GLU A 4 -39.72 -27.02 58.88
C GLU A 4 -39.63 -27.83 57.56
N LYS A 5 -40.34 -28.96 57.55
CA LYS A 5 -40.77 -29.69 56.36
C LYS A 5 -42.23 -29.29 56.13
N THR A 6 -42.50 -28.41 55.17
CA THR A 6 -43.87 -28.07 54.76
C THR A 6 -44.21 -28.71 53.42
N THR A 7 -44.86 -29.85 53.54
CA THR A 7 -45.77 -30.45 52.56
C THR A 7 -46.95 -29.51 52.29
N ALA A 8 -47.21 -29.17 51.03
CA ALA A 8 -48.47 -28.60 50.55
C ALA A 8 -49.06 -29.63 49.56
N VAL A 9 -49.86 -30.58 50.06
CA VAL A 9 -51.33 -30.59 50.04
C VAL A 9 -51.87 -30.67 48.61
N GLU A 10 -52.05 -31.91 48.13
CA GLU A 10 -53.02 -32.24 47.10
C GLU A 10 -54.41 -31.92 47.65
N GLU A 11 -55.02 -30.83 47.18
CA GLU A 11 -56.41 -30.51 47.46
C GLU A 11 -57.28 -31.39 46.55
N THR A 12 -57.72 -32.51 47.11
CA THR A 12 -58.78 -33.35 46.55
C THR A 12 -60.10 -32.56 46.53
N VAL A 13 -60.43 -31.97 45.39
CA VAL A 13 -61.73 -31.31 45.18
C VAL A 13 -62.82 -32.37 45.23
N SER A 14 -63.61 -32.29 46.30
CA SER A 14 -64.77 -33.14 46.54
C SER A 14 -65.88 -32.79 45.55
N GLU A 15 -66.36 -33.80 44.82
CA GLU A 15 -67.52 -33.71 43.94
C GLU A 15 -68.79 -33.62 44.79
N ALA A 16 -69.35 -32.41 44.93
CA ALA A 16 -70.67 -32.19 45.49
C ALA A 16 -71.73 -32.29 44.37
N PRO A 17 -72.91 -32.90 44.62
CA PRO A 17 -73.92 -33.11 43.59
C PRO A 17 -74.49 -31.77 43.11
N ALA A 18 -74.65 -31.65 41.80
CA ALA A 18 -75.18 -30.47 41.13
C ALA A 18 -76.60 -30.13 41.63
N THR A 19 -76.75 -28.98 42.27
CA THR A 19 -78.04 -28.31 42.43
C THR A 19 -78.35 -27.60 41.11
N GLU A 20 -79.41 -28.03 40.42
CA GLU A 20 -79.95 -27.30 39.27
C GLU A 20 -80.50 -25.95 39.73
N THR A 21 -79.67 -24.91 39.62
CA THR A 21 -80.12 -23.52 39.65
C THR A 21 -80.71 -23.19 38.29
N ASN A 22 -81.99 -22.83 38.28
CA ASN A 22 -82.67 -22.25 37.12
C ASN A 22 -81.79 -21.17 36.48
N GLN A 23 -81.37 -21.39 35.23
CA GLN A 23 -80.57 -20.43 34.48
C GLN A 23 -81.42 -19.21 34.12
N ASP A 24 -81.27 -18.14 34.90
CA ASP A 24 -81.66 -16.81 34.47
C ASP A 24 -80.78 -16.36 33.29
N SER A 25 -81.42 -15.90 32.21
CA SER A 25 -80.82 -15.34 30.99
C SER A 25 -79.75 -14.25 31.24
N SER A 26 -79.74 -13.64 32.43
CA SER A 26 -78.76 -12.66 32.88
C SER A 26 -77.35 -13.23 33.10
N ASN A 27 -77.23 -14.48 33.58
CA ASN A 27 -75.93 -15.11 33.84
C ASN A 27 -75.18 -15.51 32.54
N ASP A 28 -75.92 -15.89 31.49
CA ASP A 28 -75.33 -16.24 30.20
C ASP A 28 -74.66 -15.03 29.52
N GLY A 29 -75.23 -13.83 29.69
CA GLY A 29 -74.64 -12.57 29.20
C GLY A 29 -73.28 -12.27 29.86
N LEU A 30 -73.21 -12.40 31.19
CA LEU A 30 -71.97 -12.18 31.95
C LEU A 30 -70.87 -13.20 31.60
N ILE A 31 -71.23 -14.45 31.36
CA ILE A 31 -70.30 -15.50 30.92
C ILE A 31 -69.74 -15.19 29.52
N ALA A 32 -70.59 -14.73 28.60
CA ALA A 32 -70.18 -14.35 27.25
C ALA A 32 -69.20 -13.15 27.26
N GLU A 33 -69.48 -12.13 28.08
CA GLU A 33 -68.60 -10.98 28.26
C GLU A 33 -67.26 -11.38 28.89
N SER A 34 -67.27 -12.21 29.94
CA SER A 34 -66.06 -12.72 30.58
C SER A 34 -65.16 -13.49 29.62
N LYS A 35 -65.75 -14.34 28.75
CA LYS A 35 -65.02 -15.04 27.68
C LYS A 35 -64.39 -14.06 26.69
N LYS A 36 -65.10 -12.99 26.32
CA LYS A 36 -64.60 -11.95 25.41
C LYS A 36 -63.41 -11.21 26.00
N TYR A 37 -63.46 -10.85 27.28
CA TYR A 37 -62.33 -10.19 27.96
C TYR A 37 -61.11 -11.11 28.07
N ARG A 38 -61.33 -12.39 28.42
CA ARG A 38 -60.24 -13.38 28.48
C ARG A 38 -59.57 -13.56 27.11
N LYS A 39 -60.36 -13.64 26.04
CA LYS A 39 -59.82 -13.72 24.66
C LYS A 39 -59.03 -12.48 24.28
N ARG A 40 -59.56 -11.28 24.58
CA ARG A 40 -58.84 -10.03 24.34
C ARG A 40 -57.51 -9.96 25.10
N ALA A 41 -57.47 -10.45 26.35
CA ALA A 41 -56.23 -10.50 27.14
C ALA A 41 -55.22 -11.46 26.51
N GLN A 42 -55.63 -12.68 26.15
CA GLN A 42 -54.79 -13.66 25.47
C GLN A 42 -54.24 -13.13 24.14
N ASP A 43 -55.08 -12.47 23.34
CA ASP A 43 -54.67 -11.87 22.07
C ASP A 43 -53.69 -10.71 22.28
N ALA A 44 -53.89 -9.89 23.32
CA ALA A 44 -52.99 -8.79 23.66
C ALA A 44 -51.63 -9.31 24.15
N GLU A 45 -51.62 -10.33 25.01
CA GLU A 45 -50.40 -10.99 25.47
C GLU A 45 -49.63 -11.64 24.31
N ALA A 46 -50.35 -12.33 23.40
CA ALA A 46 -49.75 -12.91 22.21
C ALA A 46 -49.10 -11.83 21.32
N ARG A 47 -49.78 -10.70 21.10
CA ARG A 47 -49.24 -9.57 20.34
C ARG A 47 -48.05 -8.91 21.04
N LEU A 48 -48.09 -8.78 22.37
CA LEU A 48 -46.97 -8.24 23.14
C LEU A 48 -45.74 -9.14 23.01
N MET A 49 -45.90 -10.45 23.12
CA MET A 49 -44.80 -11.40 22.89
C MET A 49 -44.27 -11.31 21.46
N GLU A 50 -45.14 -11.18 20.46
CA GLU A 50 -44.73 -11.02 19.07
C GLU A 50 -43.92 -9.73 18.86
N TYR A 51 -44.38 -8.60 19.41
CA TYR A 51 -43.66 -7.33 19.32
C TYR A 51 -42.33 -7.36 20.06
N GLN A 52 -42.28 -7.99 21.24
CA GLN A 52 -41.04 -8.14 21.99
C GLN A 52 -40.02 -8.96 21.21
N LYS A 53 -40.44 -10.05 20.56
CA LYS A 53 -39.58 -10.86 19.68
C LYS A 53 -39.07 -10.05 18.49
N LYS A 54 -39.95 -9.28 17.83
CA LYS A 54 -39.56 -8.40 16.71
C LYS A 54 -38.57 -7.33 17.14
N PHE A 55 -38.74 -6.76 18.33
CA PHE A 55 -37.83 -5.75 18.87
C PHE A 55 -36.44 -6.35 19.15
N GLN A 56 -36.38 -7.52 19.78
CA GLN A 56 -35.12 -8.23 20.03
C GLN A 56 -34.39 -8.59 18.73
N GLN A 57 -35.12 -9.10 17.72
CA GLN A 57 -34.55 -9.37 16.40
C GLN A 57 -34.00 -8.10 15.75
N ALA A 58 -34.73 -6.98 15.81
CA ALA A 58 -34.27 -5.72 15.25
C ALA A 58 -33.05 -5.16 15.99
N GLU A 59 -32.94 -5.38 17.30
CA GLU A 59 -31.78 -4.99 18.11
C GLU A 59 -30.55 -5.85 17.77
N GLU A 60 -30.75 -7.17 17.66
CA GLU A 60 -29.70 -8.11 17.24
C GLU A 60 -29.18 -7.78 15.82
N ASP A 61 -30.07 -7.51 14.88
CA ASP A 61 -29.70 -7.11 13.51
C ASP A 61 -28.93 -5.78 13.48
N LYS A 62 -29.30 -4.82 14.33
CA LYS A 62 -28.54 -3.56 14.48
C LYS A 62 -27.17 -3.81 15.08
N LEU A 63 -27.06 -4.71 16.04
CA LEU A 63 -25.79 -5.06 16.68
C LEU A 63 -24.86 -5.76 15.68
N LYS A 64 -25.36 -6.76 14.95
CA LYS A 64 -24.64 -7.46 13.87
C LYS A 64 -24.12 -6.48 12.82
N LYS A 65 -24.99 -5.57 12.33
CA LYS A 65 -24.57 -4.54 11.36
C LYS A 65 -23.46 -3.65 11.93
N LYS A 66 -23.55 -3.21 13.18
CA LYS A 66 -22.50 -2.38 13.81
C LYS A 66 -21.17 -3.13 13.91
N GLU A 67 -21.19 -4.41 14.25
CA GLU A 67 -20.00 -5.25 14.30
C GLU A 67 -19.39 -5.46 12.91
N GLU A 68 -20.22 -5.76 11.90
CA GLU A 68 -19.80 -5.84 10.49
C GLU A 68 -19.19 -4.52 10.01
N PHE A 69 -19.80 -3.37 10.33
CA PHE A 69 -19.23 -2.06 9.98
C PHE A 69 -17.90 -1.81 10.66
N LYS A 70 -17.77 -2.17 11.94
CA LYS A 70 -16.50 -2.03 12.67
C LYS A 70 -15.40 -2.88 12.04
N THR A 71 -15.68 -4.15 11.74
CA THR A 71 -14.70 -5.04 11.11
C THR A 71 -14.31 -4.57 9.71
N LEU A 72 -15.26 -4.11 8.89
CA LEU A 72 -14.98 -3.53 7.57
C LEU A 72 -14.11 -2.28 7.67
N TYR A 73 -14.38 -1.41 8.65
CA TYR A 73 -13.58 -0.21 8.89
C TYR A 73 -12.15 -0.56 9.29
N GLU A 74 -11.96 -1.48 10.24
CA GLU A 74 -10.62 -1.93 10.67
C GLU A 74 -9.84 -2.58 9.52
N GLN A 75 -10.50 -3.34 8.65
CA GLN A 75 -9.86 -3.89 7.45
C GLN A 75 -9.49 -2.80 6.45
N ALA A 76 -10.37 -1.81 6.23
CA ALA A 76 -10.11 -0.70 5.32
C ALA A 76 -8.97 0.19 5.84
N SER A 77 -8.95 0.52 7.14
CA SER A 77 -7.88 1.30 7.75
C SER A 77 -6.55 0.56 7.67
N SER A 78 -6.53 -0.74 8.00
CA SER A 78 -5.30 -1.55 7.90
C SER A 78 -4.76 -1.61 6.47
N LYS A 79 -5.65 -1.71 5.47
CA LYS A 79 -5.26 -1.64 4.05
C LYS A 79 -4.72 -0.26 3.67
N LEU A 80 -5.37 0.81 4.14
CA LEU A 80 -4.93 2.18 3.90
C LEU A 80 -3.54 2.42 4.49
N ASP A 81 -3.32 2.02 5.75
CA ASP A 81 -2.05 2.16 6.45
C ASP A 81 -0.94 1.34 5.77
N GLY A 82 -1.28 0.14 5.26
CA GLY A 82 -0.34 -0.67 4.46
C GLY A 82 0.02 -0.01 3.13
N LEU A 83 -0.97 0.57 2.43
CA LEU A 83 -0.77 1.27 1.17
C LEU A 83 0.04 2.55 1.35
N SER A 84 -0.24 3.35 2.38
CA SER A 84 0.49 4.59 2.68
C SER A 84 1.95 4.29 3.05
N ALA A 85 2.20 3.29 3.90
CA ALA A 85 3.55 2.87 4.25
C ALA A 85 4.34 2.36 3.03
N ASN A 86 3.69 1.66 2.10
CA ASN A 86 4.33 1.24 0.85
C ASN A 86 4.61 2.43 -0.07
N ALA A 87 3.65 3.35 -0.22
CA ALA A 87 3.85 4.57 -1.00
C ALA A 87 5.03 5.40 -0.47
N GLU A 88 5.12 5.62 0.84
CA GLU A 88 6.27 6.32 1.45
C GLU A 88 7.60 5.63 1.17
N LYS A 89 7.65 4.28 1.21
CA LYS A 89 8.86 3.53 0.86
C LYS A 89 9.26 3.75 -0.59
N TRP A 90 8.30 3.72 -1.52
CA TRP A 90 8.57 3.95 -2.94
C TRP A 90 8.98 5.38 -3.23
N THR A 91 8.34 6.37 -2.62
CA THR A 91 8.74 7.79 -2.72
C THR A 91 10.17 7.96 -2.22
N LYS A 92 10.52 7.44 -1.03
CA LYS A 92 11.88 7.51 -0.50
C LYS A 92 12.89 6.79 -1.40
N TYR A 93 12.54 5.62 -1.93
CA TYR A 93 13.39 4.88 -2.86
C TYR A 93 13.61 5.65 -4.16
N GLU A 94 12.56 6.22 -4.75
CA GLU A 94 12.66 7.06 -5.94
C GLU A 94 13.54 8.28 -5.69
N GLU A 95 13.31 9.02 -4.60
CA GLU A 95 14.11 10.19 -4.23
C GLU A 95 15.59 9.83 -4.05
N THR A 96 15.87 8.75 -3.31
CA THR A 96 17.25 8.29 -3.07
C THR A 96 17.93 7.86 -4.36
N LYS A 97 17.22 7.10 -5.21
CA LYS A 97 17.75 6.63 -6.50
C LYS A 97 17.98 7.80 -7.45
N ARG A 98 17.03 8.73 -7.56
CA ARG A 98 17.16 9.95 -8.36
C ARG A 98 18.34 10.79 -7.89
N ALA A 99 18.49 11.01 -6.58
CA ALA A 99 19.63 11.74 -6.01
C ALA A 99 20.97 11.06 -6.36
N SER A 100 21.06 9.73 -6.22
CA SER A 100 22.25 8.97 -6.59
C SER A 100 22.58 9.05 -8.08
N LEU A 101 21.57 9.03 -8.95
CA LEU A 101 21.78 9.19 -10.40
C LEU A 101 22.26 10.58 -10.76
N LEU A 102 21.63 11.62 -10.21
CA LEU A 102 22.02 13.02 -10.43
C LEU A 102 23.42 13.31 -9.88
N GLU A 103 23.84 12.64 -8.80
CA GLU A 103 25.18 12.80 -8.24
C GLU A 103 26.29 12.45 -9.24
N ASN A 104 26.03 11.47 -10.11
CA ASN A 104 26.96 11.05 -11.16
C ASN A 104 27.08 12.04 -12.33
N HIS A 105 26.25 13.09 -12.37
CA HIS A 105 26.27 14.12 -13.40
C HIS A 105 26.83 15.46 -12.89
N PRO A 106 27.46 16.27 -13.77
CA PRO A 106 27.92 17.62 -13.43
C PRO A 106 26.76 18.52 -12.97
N GLU A 107 27.03 19.43 -12.02
CA GLU A 107 26.02 20.38 -11.47
C GLU A 107 25.26 21.15 -12.56
N ASP A 108 25.96 21.57 -13.63
CA ASP A 108 25.37 22.34 -14.73
C ASP A 108 24.25 21.57 -15.46
N GLU A 109 24.34 20.23 -15.49
CA GLU A 109 23.36 19.36 -16.17
C GLU A 109 22.28 18.84 -15.20
N ARG A 110 22.53 18.84 -13.89
CA ARG A 110 21.62 18.31 -12.86
C ARG A 110 20.24 18.95 -12.89
N GLU A 111 20.13 20.26 -13.09
CA GLU A 111 18.83 20.94 -13.12
C GLU A 111 17.97 20.44 -14.30
N SER A 112 18.59 20.23 -15.47
CA SER A 112 17.90 19.71 -16.65
C SER A 112 17.52 18.23 -16.47
N LEU A 113 18.41 17.44 -15.88
CA LEU A 113 18.23 16.01 -15.63
C LEU A 113 17.22 15.71 -14.51
N SER A 114 17.07 16.61 -13.54
CA SER A 114 16.12 16.48 -12.43
C SER A 114 14.65 16.45 -12.88
N LYS A 115 14.35 17.04 -14.05
CA LYS A 115 13.01 17.13 -14.63
C LYS A 115 12.60 15.85 -15.37
N LEU A 116 13.53 14.94 -15.61
CA LEU A 116 13.27 13.68 -16.29
C LEU A 116 12.62 12.66 -15.33
N ASP A 117 11.86 11.75 -15.91
CA ASP A 117 11.38 10.56 -15.22
C ASP A 117 12.56 9.65 -14.83
N LEU A 118 12.37 8.86 -13.78
CA LEU A 118 13.43 8.03 -13.21
C LEU A 118 14.00 7.03 -14.24
N GLU A 119 13.13 6.45 -15.09
CA GLU A 119 13.53 5.47 -16.10
C GLU A 119 14.43 6.09 -17.18
N THR A 120 14.07 7.26 -17.71
CA THR A 120 14.94 7.95 -18.67
C THR A 120 16.22 8.45 -18.03
N LEU A 121 16.18 8.91 -16.78
CA LEU A 121 17.38 9.31 -16.05
C LEU A 121 18.34 8.12 -15.86
N GLU A 122 17.84 6.94 -15.52
CA GLU A 122 18.63 5.71 -15.46
C GLU A 122 19.25 5.36 -16.81
N TYR A 123 18.45 5.42 -17.88
CA TYR A 123 18.91 5.14 -19.22
C TYR A 123 20.04 6.09 -19.65
N VAL A 124 19.84 7.40 -19.49
CA VAL A 124 20.81 8.43 -19.85
C VAL A 124 22.10 8.26 -19.03
N THR A 125 21.98 8.03 -17.72
CA THR A 125 23.12 7.78 -16.84
C THR A 125 23.89 6.53 -17.27
N SER A 126 23.20 5.43 -17.60
CA SER A 126 23.81 4.20 -18.07
C SER A 126 24.53 4.38 -19.41
N LYS A 127 23.98 5.21 -20.31
CA LYS A 127 24.61 5.54 -21.59
C LYS A 127 25.88 6.35 -21.38
N ILE A 128 25.82 7.39 -20.56
CA ILE A 128 26.98 8.26 -20.26
C ILE A 128 28.11 7.45 -19.63
N ASN A 129 27.81 6.62 -18.63
CA ASN A 129 28.82 5.81 -17.94
C ASN A 129 29.42 4.70 -18.82
N ASN A 130 28.70 4.23 -19.85
CA ASN A 130 29.20 3.22 -20.79
C ASN A 130 29.95 3.81 -22.01
N ILE A 131 30.05 5.14 -22.13
CA ILE A 131 30.92 5.74 -23.14
C ILE A 131 32.37 5.56 -22.68
N LYS A 132 33.04 4.57 -23.27
CA LYS A 132 34.48 4.37 -23.09
C LYS A 132 35.18 5.69 -23.43
N PRO A 133 36.08 6.22 -22.57
CA PRO A 133 36.79 7.44 -22.89
C PRO A 133 37.49 7.26 -24.23
N ASN A 134 37.05 8.02 -25.23
CA ASN A 134 37.77 8.11 -26.48
C ASN A 134 39.02 8.91 -26.17
N ALA A 135 40.08 8.24 -25.72
CA ALA A 135 41.39 8.84 -25.63
C ALA A 135 41.65 9.49 -26.99
N PRO A 136 42.00 10.79 -27.04
CA PRO A 136 42.34 11.39 -28.32
C PRO A 136 43.38 10.50 -28.97
N GLU A 137 43.13 10.04 -30.19
CA GLU A 137 44.14 9.36 -31.00
C GLU A 137 45.25 10.37 -31.30
N VAL A 138 46.11 10.63 -30.31
CA VAL A 138 47.40 11.25 -30.53
C VAL A 138 48.17 10.17 -31.28
N VAL A 139 48.07 10.22 -32.60
CA VAL A 139 48.88 9.40 -33.50
C VAL A 139 50.32 9.79 -33.20
N GLY A 140 50.95 9.07 -32.28
CA GLY A 140 52.36 9.27 -31.96
C GLY A 140 53.13 9.17 -33.27
N THR A 141 53.87 10.22 -33.61
CA THR A 141 54.75 10.18 -34.78
C THR A 141 55.72 9.02 -34.58
N ALA A 142 55.66 8.02 -35.46
CA ALA A 142 56.57 6.88 -35.41
C ALA A 142 58.02 7.40 -35.35
N LYS A 143 58.82 6.92 -34.39
CA LYS A 143 60.26 7.23 -34.33
C LYS A 143 60.88 6.82 -35.66
N ARG A 144 61.27 7.80 -36.49
CA ARG A 144 62.02 7.53 -37.72
C ARG A 144 63.48 7.29 -37.37
N ASN A 145 64.12 6.41 -38.14
CA ASN A 145 65.45 5.86 -37.94
C ASN A 145 66.47 6.92 -37.47
N ALA A 146 67.30 6.55 -36.49
CA ALA A 146 68.38 7.39 -36.01
C ALA A 146 69.28 7.84 -37.19
N PRO A 147 69.82 9.07 -37.15
CA PRO A 147 70.68 9.57 -38.21
C PRO A 147 71.85 8.63 -38.44
N THR A 148 72.11 8.29 -39.71
CA THR A 148 73.10 7.27 -40.12
C THR A 148 74.55 7.68 -39.89
N LYS A 149 74.81 8.92 -39.44
CA LYS A 149 76.14 9.43 -39.11
C LYS A 149 76.10 10.11 -37.75
N PRO A 150 77.08 9.86 -36.86
CA PRO A 150 77.20 10.60 -35.61
C PRO A 150 77.38 12.09 -35.93
N VAL A 151 76.64 12.93 -35.21
CA VAL A 151 76.72 14.38 -35.36
C VAL A 151 78.03 14.83 -34.70
N ASP A 152 78.94 15.39 -35.49
CA ASP A 152 80.07 16.14 -34.96
C ASP A 152 79.55 17.51 -34.49
N TRP A 153 79.62 17.76 -33.18
CA TRP A 153 79.14 18.99 -32.56
C TRP A 153 80.17 20.14 -32.61
N SER A 154 81.37 19.87 -33.10
CA SER A 154 82.46 20.85 -33.21
C SER A 154 82.50 21.57 -34.57
N ASP A 155 81.93 20.97 -35.62
CA ASP A 155 81.76 21.59 -36.94
C ASP A 155 80.43 22.37 -37.03
N LYS A 156 80.50 23.64 -37.46
CA LYS A 156 79.31 24.48 -37.65
C LYS A 156 78.47 24.02 -38.84
N GLY A 157 79.10 23.39 -39.85
CA GLY A 157 78.42 22.88 -41.04
C GLY A 157 77.51 21.70 -40.72
N SER A 158 78.05 20.67 -40.09
CA SER A 158 77.31 19.49 -39.60
C SER A 158 76.17 19.87 -38.66
N LEU A 159 76.42 20.81 -37.74
CA LEU A 159 75.45 21.30 -36.77
C LEU A 159 74.24 21.92 -37.48
N LYS A 160 74.49 22.83 -38.44
CA LYS A 160 73.43 23.50 -39.20
C LYS A 160 72.59 22.51 -40.01
N GLN A 161 73.24 21.51 -40.63
CA GLN A 161 72.54 20.47 -41.38
C GLN A 161 71.65 19.61 -40.46
N ASN A 162 72.16 19.22 -39.29
CA ASN A 162 71.39 18.45 -38.32
C ASN A 162 70.17 19.24 -37.80
N TRP A 163 70.35 20.52 -37.45
CA TRP A 163 69.23 21.39 -37.04
C TRP A 163 68.21 21.60 -38.15
N GLY A 164 68.66 21.78 -39.39
CA GLY A 164 67.77 21.86 -40.55
C GLY A 164 66.91 20.60 -40.68
N ASN A 165 67.53 19.42 -40.58
CA ASN A 165 66.82 18.15 -40.62
C ASN A 165 65.80 18.01 -39.48
N ILE A 166 66.15 18.40 -38.26
CA ILE A 166 65.22 18.36 -37.10
C ILE A 166 64.02 19.28 -37.35
N ILE A 167 64.25 20.52 -37.80
CA ILE A 167 63.17 21.47 -38.06
C ILE A 167 62.26 20.96 -39.20
N ASP A 168 62.85 20.41 -40.27
CA ASP A 168 62.08 19.86 -41.38
C ASP A 168 61.30 18.61 -40.99
N GLN A 169 61.79 17.80 -40.04
CA GLN A 169 61.05 16.68 -39.45
C GLN A 169 59.76 17.15 -38.76
N TYR A 170 59.80 18.26 -38.02
CA TYR A 170 58.62 18.83 -37.36
C TYR A 170 57.64 19.50 -38.33
N LYS A 171 58.13 20.03 -39.47
CA LYS A 171 57.27 20.64 -40.49
C LYS A 171 56.48 19.61 -41.31
N GLN A 172 56.92 18.36 -41.38
CA GLN A 172 56.19 17.32 -42.11
C GLN A 172 54.94 16.89 -41.34
N LYS A 173 53.77 17.35 -41.79
CA LYS A 173 52.45 16.93 -41.26
C LYS A 173 52.33 15.39 -41.32
N PRO A 174 51.68 14.77 -40.31
CA PRO A 174 51.42 13.33 -40.35
C PRO A 174 50.60 13.00 -41.60
N LYS A 175 51.14 12.10 -42.44
CA LYS A 175 50.38 11.56 -43.58
C LYS A 175 49.16 10.83 -43.01
N LYS A 176 47.95 11.34 -43.28
CA LYS A 176 46.72 10.59 -43.07
C LYS A 176 46.85 9.28 -43.85
N ARG A 177 46.76 8.14 -43.17
CA ARG A 177 46.58 6.86 -43.85
C ARG A 177 45.15 6.84 -44.40
N ALA A 178 45.04 6.56 -45.69
CA ALA A 178 43.77 6.30 -46.36
C ALA A 178 43.23 4.93 -45.95
#